data_AF-A9YGC0-F1
#
_entry.id   AF-A9YGC0-F1
#
_cell.length_a   1.000
_cell.length_b   1.000
_cell.length_c   1.000
_cell.angle_alpha   90.00
_cell.angle_beta   90.00
_cell.angle_gamma   90.00
#
_symmetry.space_group_name_H-M   'P 1'
#
loop_
_entity.id
_entity.type
_entity.pdbx_description
1 polymer ?
#
loop_
_entity_poly.entity_id
_entity_poly.type
_entity_poly.pdbx_seq_one_letter_code
_entity_poly.pdbx_strand_id
1 'polypeptide(L)'
;LEAEWDRLVSDRDSLRQIFPNGESKVVLPCNLQRMIWNVQKIFHINKRLPTDLSPIRVIKGVKTLLERCVIVTGNDRISKQANENATLLFQCLIRSTLCTKYVSEEFRLSTEAFEWLVGEIETRFQQAQANPGEMVGALAAQSLGEPATQMTLNTFHFAGVSSKNVTLGVPRLKEIINISKKPKAPSLTVFLTGGAARDAEKAKNVLCRLEHTTLRKVTANTAIYYDPDPQRTVISEDQEFVNVYYE
;
A
#
# COMPACT_ATOMS: atom_id res chain seq x y z
N LEU A 1 -22.43 -4.50 -24.24
CA LEU A 1 -21.37 -3.50 -24.39
C LEU A 1 -21.53 -2.41 -23.34
N GLU A 2 -22.67 -1.70 -23.30
CA GLU A 2 -22.92 -0.69 -22.26
C GLU A 2 -22.87 -1.26 -20.84
N ALA A 3 -23.55 -2.39 -20.59
CA ALA A 3 -23.46 -3.10 -19.31
C ALA A 3 -22.04 -3.61 -18.95
N GLU A 4 -21.19 -3.89 -19.95
CA GLU A 4 -19.78 -4.27 -19.71
C GLU A 4 -19.00 -3.03 -19.24
N TRP A 5 -19.22 -1.90 -19.90
CA TRP A 5 -18.62 -0.62 -19.54
C TRP A 5 -19.01 -0.16 -18.13
N ASP A 6 -20.30 -0.19 -17.80
CA ASP A 6 -20.78 0.18 -16.46
C ASP A 6 -20.14 -0.69 -15.38
N ARG A 7 -19.96 -1.98 -15.66
CA ARG A 7 -19.29 -2.89 -14.73
C ARG A 7 -17.80 -2.53 -14.55
N LEU A 8 -17.08 -2.22 -15.62
CA LEU A 8 -15.69 -1.78 -15.55
C LEU A 8 -15.54 -0.46 -14.79
N VAL A 9 -16.49 0.47 -14.93
CA VAL A 9 -16.53 1.72 -14.17
C VAL A 9 -16.70 1.44 -12.67
N SER A 10 -17.65 0.56 -12.31
CA SER A 10 -17.84 0.14 -10.91
C SER A 10 -16.61 -0.55 -10.33
N ASP A 11 -15.96 -1.42 -11.10
CA ASP A 11 -14.74 -2.13 -10.68
C ASP A 11 -13.59 -1.13 -10.47
N ARG A 12 -13.45 -0.13 -11.35
CA ARG A 12 -12.46 0.96 -11.21
C ARG A 12 -12.67 1.78 -9.94
N ASP A 13 -13.90 2.15 -9.63
CA ASP A 13 -14.20 2.97 -8.47
C ASP A 13 -13.97 2.18 -7.17
N SER A 14 -14.25 0.88 -7.18
CA SER A 14 -13.89 -0.05 -6.09
C SER A 14 -12.36 -0.17 -5.93
N LEU A 15 -11.61 -0.32 -7.03
CA LEU A 15 -10.15 -0.40 -6.99
C LEU A 15 -9.50 0.87 -6.44
N ARG A 16 -10.06 2.05 -6.71
CA ARG A 16 -9.58 3.33 -6.13
C ARG A 16 -9.74 3.40 -4.62
N GLN A 17 -10.76 2.72 -4.07
CA GLN A 17 -10.94 2.59 -2.62
C GLN A 17 -9.96 1.56 -2.03
N ILE A 18 -9.69 0.46 -2.74
CA ILE A 18 -8.76 -0.59 -2.30
C ILE A 18 -7.30 -0.11 -2.36
N PHE A 19 -6.91 0.61 -3.42
CA PHE A 19 -5.56 1.12 -3.65
C PHE A 19 -5.52 2.66 -3.63
N PRO A 20 -5.60 3.30 -2.44
CA PRO A 20 -5.66 4.75 -2.32
C PRO A 20 -4.38 5.45 -2.80
N ASN A 21 -3.23 4.75 -2.76
CA ASN A 21 -1.93 5.30 -3.16
C ASN A 21 -1.72 5.33 -4.68
N GLY A 22 -2.64 4.74 -5.46
CA GLY A 22 -2.54 4.69 -6.93
C GLY A 22 -1.48 3.71 -7.46
N GLU A 23 -0.98 2.80 -6.64
CA GLU A 23 -0.02 1.79 -7.08
C GLU A 23 -0.72 0.75 -7.97
N SER A 24 -0.29 0.65 -9.23
CA SER A 24 -0.89 -0.25 -10.22
C SER A 24 -0.22 -1.62 -10.29
N LYS A 25 0.93 -1.79 -9.64
CA LYS A 25 1.70 -3.03 -9.68
C LYS A 25 1.24 -3.97 -8.59
N VAL A 26 0.39 -4.92 -8.97
CA VAL A 26 -0.15 -5.95 -8.08
C VAL A 26 0.37 -7.33 -8.47
N VAL A 27 0.51 -8.22 -7.48
CA VAL A 27 0.86 -9.63 -7.72
C VAL A 27 -0.44 -10.42 -7.79
N LEU A 28 -0.73 -10.98 -8.96
CA LEU A 28 -1.91 -11.81 -9.21
C LEU A 28 -1.51 -13.12 -9.88
N PRO A 29 -2.28 -14.20 -9.66
CA PRO A 29 -2.04 -15.46 -10.35
C PRO A 29 -2.30 -15.30 -11.85
N CYS A 30 -1.57 -16.08 -12.65
CA CYS A 30 -1.65 -16.09 -14.12
C CYS A 30 -1.21 -14.77 -14.79
N ASN A 31 -0.09 -14.80 -15.51
CA ASN A 31 0.36 -13.64 -16.28
C ASN A 31 -0.40 -13.55 -17.62
N LEU A 32 -1.55 -12.85 -17.61
CA LEU A 32 -2.43 -12.72 -18.78
C LEU A 32 -1.72 -12.14 -20.01
N GLN A 33 -0.83 -11.15 -19.83
CA GLN A 33 -0.09 -10.55 -20.94
C GLN A 33 0.77 -11.60 -21.65
N ARG A 34 1.48 -12.44 -20.90
CA ARG A 34 2.29 -13.52 -21.45
C ARG A 34 1.42 -14.60 -22.12
N MET A 35 0.27 -14.92 -21.53
CA MET A 35 -0.65 -15.90 -22.09
C MET A 35 -1.23 -15.43 -23.43
N ILE A 36 -1.68 -14.18 -23.51
CA ILE A 36 -2.17 -13.58 -24.75
C ILE A 36 -1.08 -13.57 -25.83
N TRP A 37 0.15 -13.22 -25.44
CA TRP A 37 1.29 -13.25 -26.37
C TRP A 37 1.58 -14.67 -26.88
N ASN A 38 1.54 -15.68 -26.01
CA ASN A 38 1.70 -17.09 -26.42
C ASN A 38 0.60 -17.51 -27.42
N VAL A 39 -0.65 -17.14 -27.16
CA VAL A 39 -1.78 -17.42 -28.05
C VAL A 39 -1.57 -16.79 -29.43
N GLN A 40 -1.13 -15.53 -29.47
CA GLN A 40 -0.82 -14.87 -30.74
C GLN A 40 0.26 -15.60 -31.54
N LYS A 41 1.21 -16.24 -30.87
CA LYS A 41 2.25 -17.04 -31.51
C LYS A 41 1.75 -18.40 -31.99
N ILE A 42 0.97 -19.11 -31.19
CA ILE A 42 0.42 -20.45 -31.51
C ILE A 42 -0.50 -20.38 -32.73
N PHE A 43 -1.41 -19.40 -32.75
CA PHE A 43 -2.40 -19.24 -33.82
C PHE A 43 -1.93 -18.33 -34.96
N HIS A 44 -0.65 -17.92 -34.96
CA HIS A 44 -0.04 -17.04 -35.97
C HIS A 44 -0.89 -15.80 -36.29
N ILE A 45 -1.37 -15.12 -35.25
CA ILE A 45 -2.35 -14.04 -35.39
C ILE A 45 -1.74 -12.83 -36.08
N ASN A 46 -2.34 -12.42 -37.20
CA ASN A 46 -1.94 -11.24 -37.93
C ASN A 46 -2.78 -10.03 -37.49
N LYS A 47 -2.15 -9.09 -36.76
CA LYS A 47 -2.79 -7.86 -36.29
C LYS A 47 -3.24 -6.91 -37.39
N ARG A 48 -3.00 -7.19 -38.67
CA ARG A 48 -3.50 -6.37 -39.78
C ARG A 48 -4.86 -6.83 -40.29
N LEU A 49 -5.16 -8.11 -40.15
CA LEU A 49 -6.42 -8.69 -40.61
C LEU A 49 -7.57 -8.39 -39.61
N PRO A 50 -8.82 -8.35 -40.09
CA PRO A 50 -9.98 -8.29 -39.22
C PRO A 50 -10.14 -9.60 -38.42
N THR A 51 -10.71 -9.49 -37.22
CA THR A 51 -11.07 -10.66 -36.40
C THR A 51 -12.45 -11.17 -36.77
N ASP A 52 -12.65 -12.49 -36.69
CA ASP A 52 -13.94 -13.19 -36.81
C ASP A 52 -14.73 -13.22 -35.48
N LEU A 53 -14.13 -12.73 -34.39
CA LEU A 53 -14.68 -12.85 -33.04
C LEU A 53 -15.83 -11.87 -32.79
N SER A 54 -17.01 -12.42 -32.46
CA SER A 54 -18.17 -11.62 -32.06
C SER A 54 -18.01 -11.03 -30.64
N PRO A 55 -18.28 -9.73 -30.45
CA PRO A 55 -18.30 -9.08 -29.13
C PRO A 55 -19.15 -9.81 -28.07
N ILE A 56 -20.28 -10.37 -28.48
CA ILE A 56 -21.20 -11.07 -27.57
C ILE A 56 -20.53 -12.35 -27.03
N ARG A 57 -19.71 -13.01 -27.84
CA ARG A 57 -18.99 -14.22 -27.45
C ARG A 57 -17.90 -13.91 -26.43
N VAL A 58 -17.22 -12.76 -26.56
CA VAL A 58 -16.24 -12.28 -25.57
C VAL A 58 -16.90 -12.07 -24.22
N ILE A 59 -18.00 -11.31 -24.17
CA ILE A 59 -18.70 -11.00 -22.91
C ILE A 59 -19.21 -12.29 -22.24
N LYS A 60 -19.82 -13.20 -23.02
CA LYS A 60 -20.30 -14.48 -22.49
C LYS A 60 -19.14 -15.36 -22.02
N GLY A 61 -18.06 -15.46 -22.79
CA GLY A 61 -16.88 -16.25 -22.44
C GLY A 61 -16.21 -15.77 -21.16
N VAL A 62 -16.03 -14.46 -21.00
CA VAL A 62 -15.50 -13.87 -19.76
C VAL A 62 -16.43 -14.14 -18.59
N LYS A 63 -17.76 -13.95 -18.75
CA LYS A 63 -18.72 -14.24 -17.67
C LYS A 63 -18.66 -15.71 -17.23
N THR A 64 -18.68 -16.64 -18.18
CA THR A 64 -18.58 -18.08 -17.89
C THR A 64 -17.24 -18.46 -17.25
N LEU A 65 -16.13 -17.86 -17.68
CA LEU A 65 -14.83 -18.05 -17.05
C LEU A 65 -14.86 -17.65 -15.57
N LEU A 66 -15.39 -16.46 -15.27
CA LEU A 66 -15.47 -15.96 -13.90
C LEU A 66 -16.39 -16.80 -13.01
N GLU A 67 -17.47 -17.35 -13.56
CA GLU A 67 -18.37 -18.28 -12.84
C GLU A 67 -17.68 -19.62 -12.50
N ARG A 68 -16.72 -20.07 -13.32
CA ARG A 68 -15.95 -21.29 -13.08
C ARG A 68 -14.77 -21.09 -12.13
N CYS A 69 -14.28 -19.85 -11.99
CA CYS A 69 -13.22 -19.50 -11.03
C CYS A 69 -13.75 -19.47 -9.58
N VAL A 70 -14.02 -20.64 -9.01
CA VAL A 70 -14.49 -20.80 -7.63
C VAL A 70 -13.33 -21.23 -6.72
N ILE A 71 -13.14 -20.49 -5.62
CA ILE A 71 -12.20 -20.79 -4.54
C ILE A 71 -12.98 -21.27 -3.30
N VAL A 72 -14.03 -20.55 -2.91
CA VAL A 72 -14.88 -20.94 -1.78
C VAL A 72 -16.02 -21.79 -2.30
N THR A 73 -15.99 -23.09 -1.97
CA THR A 73 -17.06 -24.02 -2.35
C THR A 73 -18.28 -23.80 -1.46
N GLY A 74 -19.46 -23.71 -2.09
CA GLY A 74 -20.72 -23.55 -1.38
C GLY A 74 -21.79 -22.85 -2.22
N ASN A 75 -23.04 -23.30 -2.07
CA ASN A 75 -24.19 -22.72 -2.78
C ASN A 75 -24.99 -21.73 -1.91
N ASP A 76 -24.65 -21.64 -0.62
CA ASP A 76 -25.26 -20.72 0.31
C ASP A 76 -24.85 -19.26 0.02
N ARG A 77 -25.67 -18.33 0.50
CA ARG A 77 -25.48 -16.89 0.25
C ARG A 77 -24.14 -16.39 0.76
N ILE A 78 -23.65 -16.95 1.87
CA ILE A 78 -22.41 -16.48 2.52
C ILE A 78 -21.20 -16.97 1.72
N SER A 79 -21.17 -18.24 1.32
CA SER A 79 -20.07 -18.78 0.50
C SER A 79 -19.95 -18.09 -0.85
N LYS A 80 -21.09 -17.76 -1.51
CA LYS A 80 -21.07 -16.98 -2.75
C LYS A 80 -20.45 -15.60 -2.55
N GLN A 81 -20.87 -14.88 -1.52
CA GLN A 81 -20.29 -13.57 -1.18
C GLN A 81 -18.80 -13.68 -0.85
N ALA A 82 -18.39 -14.72 -0.11
CA ALA A 82 -17.00 -14.96 0.23
C ALA A 82 -16.15 -15.23 -1.02
N ASN A 83 -16.67 -16.01 -1.98
CA ASN A 83 -16.00 -16.27 -3.25
C ASN A 83 -15.84 -15.01 -4.10
N GLU A 84 -16.89 -14.19 -4.20
CA GLU A 84 -16.85 -12.92 -4.91
C GLU A 84 -15.79 -11.98 -4.34
N ASN A 85 -15.72 -11.87 -3.00
CA ASN A 85 -14.72 -11.04 -2.33
C ASN A 85 -13.29 -11.60 -2.52
N ALA A 86 -13.10 -12.92 -2.40
CA ALA A 86 -11.80 -13.57 -2.54
C ALA A 86 -11.21 -13.44 -3.95
N THR A 87 -12.07 -13.46 -4.97
CA THR A 87 -11.64 -13.39 -6.38
C THR A 87 -11.71 -11.99 -6.97
N LEU A 88 -12.20 -10.98 -6.24
CA LEU A 88 -12.49 -9.64 -6.75
C LEU A 88 -11.38 -9.03 -7.60
N LEU A 89 -10.14 -8.99 -7.10
CA LEU A 89 -9.00 -8.42 -7.83
C LEU A 89 -8.69 -9.18 -9.12
N PHE A 90 -8.79 -10.51 -9.09
CA PHE A 90 -8.60 -11.35 -10.27
C PHE A 90 -9.71 -11.13 -11.29
N GLN A 91 -10.97 -11.03 -10.84
CA GLN A 91 -12.10 -10.71 -11.72
C GLN A 91 -11.92 -9.35 -12.40
N CYS A 92 -11.50 -8.32 -11.65
CA CYS A 92 -11.20 -6.99 -12.20
C CYS A 92 -10.07 -7.04 -13.24
N LEU A 93 -9.01 -7.82 -12.98
CA LEU A 93 -7.91 -8.00 -13.93
C LEU A 93 -8.40 -8.68 -15.22
N ILE A 94 -9.18 -9.75 -15.11
CA ILE A 94 -9.73 -10.47 -16.26
C ILE A 94 -10.65 -9.56 -17.09
N ARG A 95 -11.58 -8.84 -16.45
CA ARG A 95 -12.50 -7.94 -17.16
C ARG A 95 -11.77 -6.78 -17.82
N SER A 96 -10.78 -6.18 -17.15
CA SER A 96 -10.01 -5.06 -17.71
C SER A 96 -9.10 -5.50 -18.87
N THR A 97 -8.50 -6.69 -18.77
CA THR A 97 -7.57 -7.20 -19.79
C THR A 97 -8.32 -7.81 -20.98
N LEU A 98 -9.34 -8.63 -20.73
CA LEU A 98 -10.14 -9.31 -21.77
C LEU A 98 -11.41 -8.53 -22.14
N CYS A 99 -11.39 -7.20 -22.03
CA CYS A 99 -12.53 -6.40 -22.49
C CYS A 99 -12.69 -6.54 -24.02
N THR A 100 -13.94 -6.41 -24.49
CA THR A 100 -14.27 -6.57 -25.91
C THR A 100 -13.35 -5.75 -26.82
N LYS A 101 -13.08 -4.49 -26.46
CA LYS A 101 -12.21 -3.60 -27.25
C LYS A 101 -10.78 -4.13 -27.35
N TYR A 102 -10.15 -4.48 -26.23
CA TYR A 102 -8.77 -4.99 -26.23
C TYR A 102 -8.66 -6.30 -27.01
N VAL A 103 -9.61 -7.23 -26.83
CA VAL A 103 -9.58 -8.53 -27.50
C VAL A 103 -9.73 -8.38 -29.03
N SER A 104 -10.64 -7.52 -29.49
CA SER A 104 -10.93 -7.35 -30.92
C SER A 104 -9.98 -6.41 -31.65
N GLU A 105 -9.54 -5.30 -31.04
CA GLU A 105 -8.73 -4.28 -31.72
C GLU A 105 -7.22 -4.44 -31.49
N GLU A 106 -6.81 -4.64 -30.24
CA GLU A 106 -5.40 -4.63 -29.82
C GLU A 106 -4.75 -6.02 -29.94
N PHE A 107 -5.44 -7.04 -29.43
CA PHE A 107 -4.98 -8.41 -29.49
C PHE A 107 -5.39 -9.12 -30.78
N ARG A 108 -6.50 -8.70 -31.39
CA ARG A 108 -7.12 -9.26 -32.60
C ARG A 108 -7.24 -10.78 -32.55
N LEU A 109 -7.73 -11.32 -31.44
CA LEU A 109 -7.87 -12.77 -31.27
C LEU A 109 -8.96 -13.31 -32.19
N SER A 110 -8.75 -14.49 -32.78
CA SER A 110 -9.81 -15.23 -33.46
C SER A 110 -10.74 -15.93 -32.48
N THR A 111 -11.87 -16.45 -32.97
CA THR A 111 -12.81 -17.23 -32.13
C THR A 111 -12.12 -18.41 -31.45
N GLU A 112 -11.36 -19.20 -32.23
CA GLU A 112 -10.63 -20.37 -31.72
C GLU A 112 -9.55 -19.97 -30.71
N ALA A 113 -8.79 -18.91 -31.02
CA ALA A 113 -7.74 -18.42 -30.14
C ALA A 113 -8.28 -17.90 -28.79
N PHE A 114 -9.45 -17.24 -28.81
CA PHE A 114 -10.11 -16.76 -27.60
C PHE A 114 -10.62 -17.92 -26.73
N GLU A 115 -11.24 -18.94 -27.32
CA GLU A 115 -11.72 -20.11 -26.56
C GLU A 115 -10.59 -20.90 -25.94
N TRP A 116 -9.50 -21.07 -26.70
CA TRP A 116 -8.28 -21.67 -26.18
C TRP A 116 -7.71 -20.86 -25.01
N LEU A 117 -7.64 -19.52 -25.14
CA LEU A 117 -7.14 -18.64 -24.08
C LEU A 117 -7.97 -18.77 -22.80
N VAL A 118 -9.31 -18.79 -22.92
CA VAL A 118 -10.22 -18.94 -21.78
C VAL A 118 -9.98 -20.27 -21.06
N GLY A 119 -9.83 -21.38 -21.81
CA GLY A 119 -9.54 -22.69 -21.24
C GLY A 119 -8.17 -22.78 -20.57
N GLU A 120 -7.14 -22.16 -21.16
CA GLU A 120 -5.80 -22.10 -20.55
C GLU A 120 -5.82 -21.25 -19.26
N ILE A 121 -6.54 -20.13 -19.23
CA ILE A 121 -6.70 -19.32 -18.00
C ILE A 121 -7.38 -20.13 -16.90
N GLU A 122 -8.46 -20.84 -17.22
CA GLU A 122 -9.16 -21.71 -16.27
C GLU A 122 -8.20 -22.78 -15.69
N THR A 123 -7.45 -23.46 -16.55
CA THR A 123 -6.50 -24.50 -16.16
C THR A 123 -5.39 -23.92 -15.28
N ARG A 124 -4.80 -22.78 -15.66
CA ARG A 124 -3.74 -22.12 -14.89
C ARG A 124 -4.23 -21.60 -13.55
N PHE A 125 -5.47 -21.12 -13.50
CA PHE A 125 -6.09 -20.67 -12.26
C PHE A 125 -6.27 -21.83 -11.28
N GLN A 126 -6.75 -22.98 -11.75
CA GLN A 126 -6.88 -24.19 -10.92
C GLN A 126 -5.52 -24.70 -10.44
N GLN A 127 -4.50 -24.70 -11.30
CA GLN A 127 -3.13 -25.07 -10.92
C GLN A 127 -2.48 -24.10 -9.92
N ALA A 128 -2.90 -22.83 -9.91
CA ALA A 128 -2.37 -21.83 -9.00
C ALA A 128 -2.99 -21.91 -7.59
N GLN A 129 -3.98 -22.78 -7.37
CA GLN A 129 -4.55 -22.97 -6.04
C GLN A 129 -3.54 -23.65 -5.12
N ALA A 130 -3.48 -23.19 -3.86
CA ALA A 130 -2.64 -23.81 -2.85
C ALA A 130 -3.15 -25.23 -2.53
N ASN A 131 -2.23 -26.18 -2.41
CA ASN A 131 -2.59 -27.55 -2.13
C ASN A 131 -3.11 -27.68 -0.69
N PRO A 132 -4.24 -28.38 -0.45
CA PRO A 132 -4.72 -28.61 0.89
C PRO A 132 -3.72 -29.48 1.67
N GLY A 133 -3.49 -29.14 2.94
CA GLY A 133 -2.56 -29.86 3.81
C GLY A 133 -1.10 -29.42 3.70
N GLU A 134 -0.79 -28.38 2.92
CA GLU A 134 0.55 -27.80 2.87
C GLU A 134 0.94 -27.12 4.20
N MET A 135 2.19 -27.32 4.63
CA MET A 135 2.71 -26.81 5.91
C MET A 135 3.06 -25.31 5.82
N VAL A 136 2.05 -24.46 5.66
CA VAL A 136 2.20 -23.01 5.44
C VAL A 136 2.97 -22.30 6.56
N GLY A 137 2.88 -22.77 7.81
CA GLY A 137 3.56 -22.15 8.94
C GLY A 137 5.08 -22.26 8.86
N ALA A 138 5.61 -23.44 8.51
CA ALA A 138 7.04 -23.66 8.37
C ALA A 138 7.60 -22.91 7.16
N LEU A 139 6.89 -22.95 6.03
CA LEU A 139 7.26 -22.23 4.81
C LEU A 139 7.31 -20.71 5.05
N ALA A 140 6.25 -20.14 5.66
CA ALA A 140 6.19 -18.72 5.97
C ALA A 140 7.31 -18.27 6.93
N ALA A 141 7.62 -19.09 7.94
CA ALA A 141 8.72 -18.80 8.87
C ALA A 141 10.08 -18.77 8.16
N GLN A 142 10.34 -19.70 7.24
CA GLN A 142 11.57 -19.72 6.44
C GLN A 142 11.63 -18.54 5.47
N SER A 143 10.54 -18.24 4.77
CA SER A 143 10.46 -17.11 3.83
C SER A 143 10.68 -15.75 4.49
N LEU A 144 10.39 -15.61 5.78
CA LEU A 144 10.74 -14.41 6.56
C LEU A 144 12.17 -14.47 7.10
N GLY A 145 12.64 -15.65 7.53
CA GLY A 145 13.95 -15.85 8.14
C GLY A 145 15.11 -15.68 7.17
N GLU A 146 15.02 -16.21 5.95
CA GLU A 146 16.06 -16.09 4.93
C GLU A 146 16.42 -14.63 4.61
N PRO A 147 15.47 -13.74 4.22
CA PRO A 147 15.80 -12.34 3.96
C PRO A 147 16.26 -11.61 5.20
N ALA A 148 15.82 -12.02 6.41
CA ALA A 148 16.30 -11.42 7.65
C ALA A 148 17.81 -11.63 7.86
N THR A 149 18.40 -12.72 7.35
CA THR A 149 19.86 -12.93 7.38
C THR A 149 20.59 -12.04 6.37
N GLN A 150 19.95 -11.70 5.26
CA GLN A 150 20.48 -10.82 4.22
C GLN A 150 20.40 -9.34 4.61
N MET A 151 19.42 -8.97 5.45
CA MET A 151 19.37 -7.66 6.07
C MET A 151 20.56 -7.51 7.02
N THR A 152 21.64 -6.92 6.53
CA THR A 152 22.89 -6.70 7.29
C THR A 152 22.63 -6.08 8.66
N LEU A 153 23.53 -6.37 9.60
CA LEU A 153 23.59 -5.67 10.88
C LEU A 153 23.92 -4.19 10.61
N ASN A 154 22.91 -3.33 10.79
CA ASN A 154 22.94 -1.87 10.63
C ASN A 154 23.12 -1.36 9.18
N THR A 155 22.01 -1.12 8.49
CA THR A 155 21.98 -0.37 7.22
C THR A 155 22.12 1.14 7.48
N PHE A 156 23.35 1.64 7.59
CA PHE A 156 23.66 3.08 7.75
C PHE A 156 23.69 3.88 6.44
N HIS A 157 23.16 3.34 5.34
CA HIS A 157 23.16 4.01 4.04
C HIS A 157 21.74 4.27 3.55
N PHE A 158 21.12 5.31 4.08
CA PHE A 158 20.05 6.02 3.38
C PHE A 158 20.54 7.45 3.09
N ALA A 159 20.91 7.70 1.84
CA ALA A 159 21.12 9.05 1.35
C ALA A 159 19.75 9.74 1.20
N GLY A 160 19.54 10.87 1.89
CA GLY A 160 18.41 11.76 1.59
C GLY A 160 17.38 12.03 2.70
N VAL A 161 17.53 11.50 3.92
CA VAL A 161 16.64 11.86 5.04
C VAL A 161 17.45 12.20 6.29
N SER A 162 17.33 13.43 6.77
CA SER A 162 18.11 13.97 7.88
C SER A 162 17.89 13.17 9.18
N SER A 163 18.98 12.65 9.75
CA SER A 163 19.21 12.34 11.17
C SER A 163 18.21 11.44 11.92
N LYS A 164 17.32 10.69 11.25
CA LYS A 164 16.49 9.67 11.94
C LYS A 164 17.22 8.33 11.99
N ASN A 165 17.87 8.07 13.14
CA ASN A 165 18.40 6.75 13.49
C ASN A 165 17.24 5.79 13.81
N VAL A 166 16.49 5.36 12.80
CA VAL A 166 15.52 4.28 12.95
C VAL A 166 16.33 2.99 13.10
N THR A 167 16.03 2.17 14.11
CA THR A 167 16.61 0.82 14.17
C THR A 167 16.13 0.06 12.94
N LEU A 168 17.07 -0.35 12.08
CA LEU A 168 16.80 -1.12 10.86
C LEU A 168 17.47 -2.50 10.94
N GLY A 169 16.98 -3.44 10.13
CA GLY A 169 17.52 -4.81 10.06
C GLY A 169 17.15 -5.70 11.24
N VAL A 170 18.04 -6.65 11.56
CA VAL A 170 17.83 -7.68 12.59
C VAL A 170 17.47 -7.13 13.99
N PRO A 171 18.09 -6.05 14.50
CA PRO A 171 17.71 -5.48 15.80
C PRO A 171 16.24 -5.05 15.85
N ARG A 172 15.71 -4.50 14.75
CA ARG A 172 14.30 -4.08 14.65
C ARG A 172 13.37 -5.27 14.57
N LEU A 173 13.72 -6.28 13.79
CA LEU A 173 12.95 -7.52 13.69
C LEU A 173 12.81 -8.17 15.07
N LYS A 174 13.89 -8.25 15.86
CA LYS A 174 13.87 -8.78 17.23
C LYS A 174 12.98 -7.96 18.16
N GLU A 175 12.97 -6.63 18.05
CA GLU A 175 12.08 -5.77 18.83
C GLU A 175 10.60 -6.01 18.52
N ILE A 176 10.25 -6.18 17.23
CA ILE A 176 8.87 -6.40 16.77
C ILE A 176 8.39 -7.79 17.20
N ILE A 177 9.18 -8.84 16.95
CA ILE A 177 8.79 -10.22 17.30
C ILE A 177 8.58 -10.39 18.81
N ASN A 178 9.44 -9.77 19.63
CA ASN A 178 9.32 -9.86 21.09
C ASN A 178 8.37 -8.83 21.71
N ILE A 179 7.75 -7.95 20.91
CA ILE A 179 6.84 -6.90 21.37
C ILE A 179 7.46 -6.10 22.54
N SER A 180 8.65 -5.54 22.30
CA SER A 180 9.40 -4.83 23.35
C SER A 180 8.63 -3.60 23.85
N LYS A 181 8.48 -3.47 25.19
CA LYS A 181 7.80 -2.32 25.83
C LYS A 181 8.51 -0.99 25.60
N LYS A 182 9.83 -0.99 25.42
CA LYS A 182 10.66 0.21 25.21
C LYS A 182 11.51 0.01 23.94
N PRO A 183 11.00 0.37 22.74
CA PRO A 183 11.79 0.28 21.52
C PRO A 183 12.97 1.25 21.58
N LYS A 184 14.11 0.90 20.98
CA LYS A 184 15.33 1.74 21.06
C LYS A 184 15.18 3.09 20.36
N ALA A 185 14.45 3.14 19.26
CA ALA A 185 14.21 4.35 18.47
C ALA A 185 12.70 4.54 18.22
N PRO A 186 11.92 5.00 19.22
CA PRO A 186 10.52 5.32 19.01
C PRO A 186 10.41 6.50 18.04
N SER A 187 9.54 6.38 17.04
CA SER A 187 9.26 7.46 16.10
C SER A 187 7.77 7.49 15.76
N LEU A 188 7.27 8.68 15.49
CA LEU A 188 5.89 8.92 15.11
C LEU A 188 5.87 9.92 13.96
N THR A 189 5.05 9.63 12.94
CA THR A 189 4.82 10.52 11.80
C THR A 189 3.47 11.19 11.97
N VAL A 190 3.46 12.51 12.17
CA VAL A 190 2.23 13.31 12.27
C VAL A 190 1.95 13.94 10.91
N PHE A 191 0.79 13.63 10.32
CA PHE A 191 0.32 14.31 9.12
C PHE A 191 -0.49 15.55 9.51
N LEU A 192 -0.14 16.70 8.93
CA LEU A 192 -0.87 17.95 9.14
C LEU A 192 -2.05 18.04 8.17
N THR A 193 -3.11 18.74 8.58
CA THR A 193 -4.33 18.96 7.78
C THR A 193 -4.57 20.45 7.53
N GLY A 194 -5.44 20.76 6.55
CA GLY A 194 -5.86 22.13 6.26
C GLY A 194 -4.71 23.04 5.80
N GLY A 195 -4.72 24.30 6.26
CA GLY A 195 -3.71 25.29 5.92
C GLY A 195 -2.29 24.92 6.39
N ALA A 196 -2.16 24.24 7.54
CA ALA A 196 -0.88 23.84 8.09
C ALA A 196 -0.18 22.73 7.27
N ALA A 197 -0.92 21.99 6.44
CA ALA A 197 -0.33 21.00 5.53
C ALA A 197 0.41 21.63 4.34
N ARG A 198 0.09 22.89 4.01
CA ARG A 198 0.61 23.59 2.82
C ARG A 198 1.46 24.81 3.15
N ASP A 199 1.46 25.24 4.42
CA ASP A 199 2.10 26.47 4.89
C ASP A 199 3.13 26.14 5.98
N ALA A 200 4.38 26.49 5.72
CA ALA A 200 5.51 26.19 6.61
C ALA A 200 5.44 26.93 7.95
N GLU A 201 4.94 28.17 7.97
CA GLU A 201 4.83 28.96 9.21
C GLU A 201 3.77 28.36 10.14
N LYS A 202 2.63 27.96 9.56
CA LYS A 202 1.58 27.25 10.31
C LYS A 202 2.05 25.87 10.79
N ALA A 203 2.85 25.17 9.98
CA ALA A 203 3.45 23.90 10.40
C ALA A 203 4.41 24.09 11.58
N LYS A 204 5.22 25.16 11.58
CA LYS A 204 6.11 25.52 12.68
C LYS A 204 5.36 25.82 13.97
N ASN A 205 4.22 26.50 13.89
CA ASN A 205 3.35 26.72 15.06
C ASN A 205 2.86 25.40 15.68
N VAL A 206 2.54 24.39 14.85
CA VAL A 206 2.17 23.06 15.36
C VAL A 206 3.38 22.37 16.00
N LEU A 207 4.57 22.48 15.39
CA LEU A 207 5.81 21.93 15.94
C LEU A 207 6.10 22.49 17.34
N CYS A 208 6.05 23.81 17.52
CA CYS A 208 6.31 24.46 18.81
C CYS A 208 5.33 24.03 19.91
N ARG A 209 4.09 23.66 19.55
CA ARG A 209 3.08 23.16 20.51
C ARG A 209 3.29 21.71 20.91
N LEU A 210 3.88 20.90 20.04
CA LEU A 210 4.13 19.47 20.28
C LEU A 210 5.51 19.22 20.88
N GLU A 211 6.48 20.09 20.64
CA GLU A 211 7.82 19.94 21.18
C GLU A 211 7.79 20.09 22.71
N HIS A 212 8.27 19.05 23.40
CA HIS A 212 8.49 19.14 24.83
C HIS A 212 9.71 20.03 25.12
N THR A 213 9.42 21.26 25.56
CA THR A 213 10.42 22.26 25.95
C THR A 213 10.35 22.47 27.45
N THR A 214 11.42 22.08 28.15
CA THR A 214 11.54 22.33 29.60
C THR A 214 12.09 23.74 29.83
N LEU A 215 11.80 24.31 31.01
CA LEU A 215 12.34 25.62 31.40
C LEU A 215 13.87 25.67 31.28
N ARG A 216 14.55 24.55 31.58
CA ARG A 216 16.00 24.37 31.40
C ARG A 216 16.50 24.68 29.98
N LYS A 217 15.70 24.44 28.93
CA LYS A 217 16.11 24.77 27.54
C LYS A 217 16.08 26.28 27.27
N VAL A 218 15.28 27.04 28.01
CA VAL A 218 15.06 28.48 27.82
C VAL A 218 15.91 29.31 28.78
N THR A 219 16.11 28.83 30.01
CA THR A 219 16.91 29.51 31.04
C THR A 219 18.39 29.48 30.67
N ALA A 220 18.98 30.66 30.46
CA ALA A 220 20.41 30.80 30.20
C ALA A 220 21.26 30.65 31.48
N ASN A 221 20.79 31.22 32.59
CA ASN A 221 21.46 31.16 33.88
C ASN A 221 20.43 31.18 35.02
N THR A 222 20.76 30.57 36.16
CA THR A 222 20.00 30.66 37.40
C THR A 222 20.96 30.98 38.53
N ALA A 223 20.74 32.10 39.20
CA ALA A 223 21.49 32.52 40.38
C ALA A 223 20.53 32.84 41.53
N ILE A 224 21.00 32.65 42.76
CA ILE A 224 20.23 32.93 43.97
C ILE A 224 20.87 34.14 44.64
N TYR A 225 20.10 35.21 44.78
CA TYR A 225 20.50 36.44 45.45
C TYR A 225 19.74 36.59 46.76
N TYR A 226 20.36 37.27 47.72
CA TYR A 226 19.75 37.58 49.01
C TYR A 226 19.43 39.07 49.08
N ASP A 227 18.15 39.39 48.84
CA ASP A 227 17.61 40.75 48.93
C ASP A 227 16.60 40.82 50.09
N PRO A 228 16.96 41.43 51.24
CA PRO A 228 16.06 41.54 52.41
C PRO A 228 14.88 42.48 52.20
N ASP A 229 15.03 43.48 51.34
CA ASP A 229 14.00 44.49 51.03
C ASP A 229 13.44 44.23 49.62
N PRO A 230 12.16 43.87 49.48
CA PRO A 230 11.54 43.62 48.18
C PRO A 230 11.54 44.83 47.22
N GLN A 231 11.73 46.05 47.73
CA GLN A 231 11.75 47.29 46.93
C GLN A 231 13.15 47.68 46.45
N ARG A 232 14.22 47.02 46.91
CA ARG A 232 15.60 47.34 46.56
C ARG A 232 16.39 46.08 46.23
N THR A 233 16.90 46.01 45.00
CA THR A 233 17.76 44.91 44.54
C THR A 233 19.25 45.26 44.66
N VAL A 234 20.09 44.26 44.94
CA VAL A 234 21.56 44.37 44.89
C VAL A 234 22.08 44.38 43.44
N ILE A 235 21.26 44.00 42.46
CA ILE A 235 21.63 43.96 41.04
C ILE A 235 21.36 45.33 40.39
N SER A 236 22.42 46.03 40.00
CA SER A 236 22.31 47.37 39.40
C SER A 236 21.54 47.42 38.09
N GLU A 237 21.59 46.34 37.30
CA GLU A 237 20.91 46.24 36.00
C GLU A 237 19.39 46.09 36.13
N ASP A 238 18.91 45.53 37.25
CA ASP A 238 17.48 45.22 37.47
C ASP A 238 16.75 46.29 38.29
N GLN A 239 17.48 47.31 38.78
CA GLN A 239 16.96 48.30 39.72
C GLN A 239 15.80 49.12 39.15
N GLU A 240 15.87 49.49 37.86
CA GLU A 240 14.78 50.22 37.18
C GLU A 240 13.52 49.36 37.05
N PHE A 241 13.65 48.06 36.74
CA PHE A 241 12.51 47.14 36.59
C PHE A 241 11.78 46.90 37.91
N VAL A 242 12.52 46.77 39.02
CA VAL A 242 11.92 46.58 40.35
C VAL A 242 11.17 47.84 40.78
N ASN A 243 11.73 49.04 40.59
CA ASN A 243 11.10 50.30 40.99
C ASN A 243 9.76 50.55 40.24
N VAL A 244 9.69 50.26 38.95
CA VAL A 244 8.49 50.49 38.12
C VAL A 244 7.30 49.61 38.54
N TYR A 245 7.54 48.44 39.16
CA TYR A 245 6.46 47.56 39.61
C TYR A 245 5.85 48.00 40.95
N TYR A 246 6.59 48.77 41.76
CA TYR A 246 6.20 49.20 43.11
C TYR A 246 5.84 50.69 43.22
N GLU A 247 5.91 51.45 42.12
CA GLU A 247 5.18 52.73 41.94
C GLU A 247 3.68 52.48 41.69
#